data_AF-A0A8X6PMQ6-F1
#
_entry.id   AF-A0A8X6PMQ6-F1
#
_cell.length_a   1.000
_cell.length_b   1.000
_cell.length_c   1.000
_cell.angle_alpha   90.00
_cell.angle_beta   90.00
_cell.angle_gamma   90.00
#
_symmetry.space_group_name_H-M   'P 1'
#
loop_
_entity.id
_entity.type
_entity.pdbx_description
1 polymer ?
#
loop_
_entity_poly.entity_id
_entity_poly.type
_entity_poly.pdbx_seq_one_letter_code
_entity_poly.pdbx_strand_id
1 'polypeptide(L)'
;MTRYDVSSDISVFLSIFERQIIRIDIPQDDWVTQLLPLVPLNIVNIVAHEPDPEANDYTHVKKLLLQRFKLSPEQFRLKIFTHKKESFASWRDFAFELQNYFDEWITGCNMLTH
;
A
#
# COMPACT_ATOMS: atom_id res chain seq x y z
N MET A 1 0.30 5.80 16.01
CA MET A 1 0.69 5.61 14.60
C MET A 1 -0.38 6.17 13.68
N THR A 2 -0.01 6.49 12.43
CA THR A 2 -0.95 6.95 11.39
C THR A 2 -1.67 5.73 10.79
N ARG A 3 -2.96 5.85 10.45
CA ARG A 3 -3.71 4.79 9.73
C ARG A 3 -3.33 4.77 8.25
N TYR A 4 -3.36 3.60 7.63
CA TYR A 4 -3.15 3.43 6.20
C TYR A 4 -4.32 4.04 5.42
N ASP A 5 -3.97 4.88 4.46
CA ASP A 5 -4.88 5.40 3.45
C ASP A 5 -4.70 4.57 2.18
N VAL A 6 -5.80 4.02 1.65
CA VAL A 6 -5.79 3.15 0.45
C VAL A 6 -5.28 3.90 -0.79
N SER A 7 -5.33 5.24 -0.80
CA SER A 7 -4.74 6.06 -1.85
C SER A 7 -3.22 6.22 -1.73
N SER A 8 -2.63 5.86 -0.58
CA SER A 8 -1.20 5.96 -0.29
C SER A 8 -0.44 4.69 -0.66
N ASP A 9 0.83 4.88 -1.02
CA ASP A 9 1.75 3.77 -1.28
C ASP A 9 2.01 2.98 0.02
N ILE A 10 1.70 1.68 -0.01
CA ILE A 10 1.90 0.76 1.12
C ILE A 10 3.36 0.73 1.58
N SER A 11 4.32 0.92 0.67
CA SER A 11 5.76 0.85 0.99
C SER A 11 6.20 2.05 1.82
N VAL A 12 5.64 3.23 1.53
CA VAL A 12 5.85 4.46 2.29
C VAL A 12 5.18 4.33 3.66
N PHE A 13 3.95 3.81 3.70
CA PHE A 13 3.24 3.56 4.95
C PHE A 13 4.03 2.61 5.88
N LEU A 14 4.47 1.46 5.38
CA LEU A 14 5.25 0.48 6.14
C LEU A 14 6.57 1.08 6.63
N SER A 15 7.25 1.89 5.80
CA SER A 15 8.48 2.59 6.20
C SER A 15 8.27 3.57 7.35
N ILE A 16 7.13 4.28 7.37
CA ILE A 16 6.77 5.18 8.47
C ILE A 16 6.43 4.39 9.73
N PHE A 17 5.65 3.31 9.58
CA PHE A 17 5.30 2.40 10.66
C PHE A 17 6.54 1.82 11.36
N GLU A 18 7.49 1.28 10.59
CA GLU A 18 8.75 0.73 11.10
C GLU A 18 9.53 1.76 11.92
N ARG A 19 9.69 2.97 11.38
CA ARG A 19 10.37 4.06 12.10
C ARG A 19 9.67 4.40 13.42
N GLN A 20 8.34 4.36 13.45
CA GLN A 20 7.57 4.67 14.67
C GLN A 20 7.73 3.57 15.72
N ILE A 21 7.56 2.32 15.33
CA ILE A 21 7.68 1.12 16.16
C ILE A 21 9.10 1.00 16.75
N ILE A 22 10.13 1.14 15.93
CA ILE A 22 11.54 1.10 16.37
C ILE A 22 11.80 2.21 17.39
N ARG A 23 11.24 3.41 17.19
CA ARG A 23 11.41 4.53 18.12
C ARG A 23 10.78 4.29 19.49
N ILE A 24 9.73 3.47 19.56
CA ILE A 24 9.05 3.11 20.81
C ILE A 24 9.50 1.74 21.37
N ASP A 25 10.55 1.15 20.78
CA ASP A 25 11.22 -0.07 21.26
C ASP A 25 10.28 -1.28 21.43
N ILE A 26 9.37 -1.47 20.48
CA ILE A 26 8.47 -2.63 20.49
C ILE A 26 9.19 -3.86 19.90
N PRO A 27 9.13 -5.04 20.55
CA PRO A 27 9.70 -6.28 20.05
C PRO A 27 9.11 -6.68 18.69
N GLN A 28 9.93 -7.24 17.80
CA GLN A 28 9.50 -7.59 16.44
C GLN A 28 8.30 -8.55 16.41
N ASP A 29 8.20 -9.45 17.40
CA ASP A 29 7.10 -10.40 17.55
C ASP A 29 5.73 -9.70 17.72
N ASP A 30 5.71 -8.46 18.22
CA ASP A 30 4.49 -7.69 18.42
C ASP A 30 4.14 -6.77 17.24
N TRP A 31 5.01 -6.66 16.22
CA TRP A 31 4.83 -5.68 15.14
C TRP A 31 3.56 -5.92 14.33
N VAL A 32 3.20 -7.18 14.05
CA VAL A 32 1.95 -7.49 13.34
C VAL A 32 0.74 -7.05 14.16
N THR A 33 0.73 -7.33 15.46
CA THR A 33 -0.34 -6.92 16.38
C THR A 33 -0.53 -5.40 16.40
N GLN A 34 0.56 -4.64 16.28
CA GLN A 34 0.51 -3.17 16.15
C GLN A 34 0.11 -2.69 14.75
N LEU A 35 0.35 -3.48 13.70
CA LEU A 35 0.04 -3.16 12.31
C LEU A 35 -1.45 -3.33 11.99
N LEU A 36 -2.08 -4.43 12.43
CA LEU A 36 -3.45 -4.80 12.07
C LEU A 36 -4.50 -3.69 12.35
N PRO A 37 -4.47 -2.96 13.48
CA PRO A 37 -5.42 -1.87 13.75
C PRO A 37 -5.25 -0.63 12.85
N LEU A 38 -4.11 -0.54 12.15
CA LEU A 38 -3.75 0.60 11.32
C LEU A 38 -4.11 0.38 9.85
N VAL A 39 -4.44 -0.85 9.45
CA VAL A 39 -4.78 -1.20 8.06
C VAL A 39 -6.27 -1.51 7.92
N PRO A 40 -6.89 -1.28 6.74
CA PRO A 40 -8.29 -1.60 6.52
C PRO A 40 -8.55 -3.11 6.52
N LEU A 41 -9.82 -3.49 6.72
CA LEU A 41 -10.23 -4.89 6.90
C LEU A 41 -9.85 -5.82 5.74
N ASN A 42 -9.84 -5.34 4.50
CA ASN A 42 -9.41 -6.14 3.36
C ASN A 42 -7.93 -6.55 3.44
N ILE A 43 -7.08 -5.73 4.07
CA ILE A 43 -5.68 -6.06 4.33
C ILE A 43 -5.56 -7.05 5.48
N VAL A 44 -6.31 -6.83 6.56
CA VAL A 44 -6.39 -7.77 7.69
C VAL A 44 -6.79 -9.16 7.21
N ASN A 45 -7.79 -9.25 6.32
CA ASN A 45 -8.21 -10.51 5.73
C ASN A 45 -7.09 -11.20 4.97
N ILE A 46 -6.24 -10.48 4.23
CA ILE A 46 -5.11 -11.09 3.51
C ILE A 46 -4.16 -11.78 4.50
N VAL A 47 -3.82 -11.09 5.61
CA VAL A 47 -2.94 -11.66 6.64
C VAL A 47 -3.58 -12.86 7.33
N ALA A 48 -4.89 -12.83 7.57
CA ALA A 48 -5.63 -13.92 8.22
C ALA A 48 -5.71 -15.22 7.38
N HIS A 49 -5.37 -15.20 6.09
CA HIS A 49 -5.30 -16.41 5.26
C HIS A 49 -3.93 -17.10 5.32
N GLU A 50 -2.92 -16.44 5.88
CA GLU A 50 -1.61 -17.05 6.12
C GLU A 50 -1.68 -17.92 7.40
N PRO A 51 -0.90 -19.01 7.49
CA PRO A 51 -0.83 -19.82 8.70
C PRO A 51 -0.24 -19.03 9.88
N ASP A 52 -0.66 -19.35 11.12
CA ASP A 52 -0.27 -18.62 12.34
C ASP A 52 1.21 -18.21 12.48
N PRO A 53 2.22 -19.07 12.20
CA PRO A 53 3.62 -18.63 12.29
C PRO A 53 3.98 -17.54 11.27
N GLU A 54 3.38 -17.59 10.10
CA GLU A 54 3.62 -16.64 8.99
C GLU A 54 2.78 -15.38 9.15
N ALA A 55 1.55 -15.51 9.66
CA ALA A 55 0.66 -14.40 9.97
C ALA A 55 1.23 -13.50 11.08
N ASN A 56 2.01 -14.05 12.03
CA ASN A 56 2.66 -13.29 13.10
C ASN A 56 4.09 -12.83 12.76
N ASP A 57 4.71 -13.34 11.69
CA ASP A 57 6.02 -12.86 11.22
C ASP A 57 5.86 -11.57 10.40
N TYR A 58 6.29 -10.45 10.97
CA TYR A 58 6.28 -9.16 10.28
C TYR A 58 7.05 -9.18 8.95
N THR A 59 8.13 -9.95 8.85
CA THR A 59 8.94 -10.03 7.62
C THR A 59 8.14 -10.65 6.49
N HIS A 60 7.44 -11.74 6.78
CA HIS A 60 6.51 -12.39 5.86
C HIS A 60 5.33 -11.49 5.51
N VAL A 61 4.66 -10.92 6.51
CA VAL A 61 3.52 -10.00 6.29
C VAL A 61 3.94 -8.80 5.44
N LYS A 62 5.08 -8.17 5.72
CA LYS A 62 5.63 -7.07 4.90
C LYS A 62 5.81 -7.51 3.45
N LYS A 63 6.42 -8.67 3.22
CA LYS A 63 6.63 -9.20 1.86
C LYS A 63 5.30 -9.48 1.16
N LEU A 64 4.34 -10.10 1.85
CA LEU A 64 3.00 -10.38 1.34
C LEU A 64 2.28 -9.08 0.95
N LEU A 65 2.29 -8.08 1.83
CA LEU A 65 1.68 -6.77 1.57
C LEU A 65 2.37 -6.08 0.41
N LEU A 66 3.70 -6.05 0.37
CA LEU A 66 4.44 -5.48 -0.74
C LEU A 66 4.22 -6.24 -2.05
N GLN A 67 3.96 -7.55 -2.03
CA GLN A 67 3.62 -8.34 -3.22
C GLN A 67 2.19 -8.08 -3.70
N ARG A 68 1.24 -8.02 -2.77
CA ARG A 68 -0.19 -7.79 -3.06
C ARG A 68 -0.48 -6.36 -3.50
N PHE A 69 0.19 -5.41 -2.85
CA PHE A 69 0.10 -3.99 -3.09
C PHE A 69 1.38 -3.45 -3.70
N LYS A 70 2.09 -4.26 -4.52
CA LYS A 70 3.23 -3.77 -5.31
C LYS A 70 2.88 -2.38 -5.88
N LEU A 71 3.90 -1.57 -6.16
CA LEU A 71 3.88 -0.44 -7.11
C LEU A 71 3.50 -0.94 -8.52
N SER A 72 2.38 -1.64 -8.56
CA SER A 72 1.84 -2.46 -9.60
C SER A 72 0.86 -1.58 -10.35
N PRO A 73 0.63 -1.90 -11.62
CA PRO A 73 -0.61 -1.61 -12.30
C PRO A 73 -1.81 -1.23 -11.45
N GLU A 74 -2.11 -2.04 -10.43
CA GLU A 74 -3.26 -1.89 -9.56
C GLU A 74 -3.25 -0.62 -8.70
N GLN A 75 -2.09 -0.11 -8.26
CA GLN A 75 -2.04 1.16 -7.54
C GLN A 75 -2.33 2.35 -8.46
N PHE A 76 -1.81 2.31 -9.68
CA PHE A 76 -2.10 3.34 -10.69
C PHE A 76 -3.57 3.28 -11.13
N ARG A 77 -4.12 2.08 -11.32
CA ARG A 77 -5.55 1.85 -11.53
C ARG A 77 -6.37 2.48 -10.40
N LEU A 78 -6.01 2.23 -9.15
CA LEU A 78 -6.73 2.79 -8.01
C LEU A 78 -6.62 4.32 -7.94
N LYS A 79 -5.45 4.90 -8.25
CA LYS A 79 -5.29 6.36 -8.36
C LYS A 79 -6.25 6.93 -9.40
N ILE A 80 -6.40 6.33 -10.57
CA ILE A 80 -7.37 6.78 -11.59
C ILE A 80 -8.80 6.81 -11.03
N PHE A 81 -9.22 5.79 -10.29
CA PHE A 81 -10.59 5.70 -9.77
C PHE A 81 -10.87 6.55 -8.51
N THR A 82 -9.82 6.90 -7.76
CA THR A 82 -9.95 7.67 -6.50
C THR A 82 -9.57 9.14 -6.66
N HIS A 83 -8.85 9.50 -7.72
CA HIS A 83 -8.37 10.84 -7.97
C HIS A 83 -9.52 11.80 -8.30
N LYS A 84 -9.50 12.95 -7.65
CA LYS A 84 -10.49 14.02 -7.82
C LYS A 84 -9.75 15.28 -8.23
N LYS A 85 -10.39 16.07 -9.10
CA LYS A 85 -9.83 17.36 -9.51
C LYS A 85 -9.68 18.25 -8.27
N GLU A 86 -8.45 18.63 -7.96
CA GLU A 86 -8.18 19.62 -6.94
C GLU A 86 -8.86 20.95 -7.27
N SER A 87 -9.31 21.68 -6.25
CA SER A 87 -10.07 22.93 -6.44
C SER A 87 -9.28 23.99 -7.22
N PHE A 88 -7.96 24.00 -7.07
CA PHE A 88 -7.02 24.92 -7.70
C PHE A 88 -6.43 24.42 -9.03
N ALA A 89 -6.57 23.14 -9.38
CA ALA A 89 -6.02 22.58 -10.62
C ALA A 89 -6.92 22.87 -11.83
N SER A 90 -6.32 23.07 -13.01
CA SER A 90 -7.09 23.17 -14.25
C SER A 90 -7.58 21.78 -14.70
N TRP A 91 -8.57 21.75 -15.59
CA TRP A 91 -9.00 20.49 -16.22
C TRP A 91 -7.90 19.83 -17.06
N ARG A 92 -6.95 20.63 -17.59
CA ARG A 92 -5.80 20.10 -18.32
C ARG A 92 -4.82 19.38 -17.41
N ASP A 93 -4.55 19.97 -16.24
CA ASP A 93 -3.63 19.37 -15.25
C ASP A 93 -4.20 18.05 -14.73
N PHE A 94 -5.50 18.02 -14.43
CA PHE A 94 -6.20 16.81 -14.03
C PHE A 94 -6.20 15.72 -15.10
N ALA A 95 -6.44 16.08 -16.36
CA ALA A 95 -6.37 15.13 -17.47
C ALA A 95 -4.94 14.58 -17.66
N PHE A 96 -3.92 15.43 -17.49
CA PHE A 96 -2.52 15.04 -17.57
C PHE A 96 -2.13 14.08 -16.44
N GLU A 97 -2.56 14.34 -15.20
CA GLU A 97 -2.32 13.43 -14.06
C GLU A 97 -2.98 12.07 -14.27
N LEU A 98 -4.24 12.04 -14.72
CA LEU A 98 -4.93 10.79 -15.06
C LEU A 98 -4.23 10.02 -16.19
N GLN A 99 -3.75 10.73 -17.21
CA GLN A 99 -3.00 10.12 -18.30
C GLN A 99 -1.69 9.48 -17.80
N ASN A 100 -0.93 10.20 -16.98
CA ASN A 100 0.30 9.66 -16.40
C ASN A 100 0.03 8.40 -15.55
N TYR A 101 -1.03 8.40 -14.75
CA TYR A 101 -1.40 7.21 -14.01
C TYR A 101 -1.81 6.06 -14.93
N PHE A 102 -2.53 6.34 -16.02
CA PHE A 102 -2.90 5.32 -16.99
C PHE A 102 -1.69 4.73 -17.72
N ASP A 103 -0.73 5.56 -18.12
CA ASP A 103 0.48 5.12 -18.82
C ASP A 103 1.37 4.24 -17.93
N GLU A 104 1.53 4.62 -16.67
CA GLU A 104 2.24 3.82 -15.66
C GLU A 104 1.50 2.50 -15.35
N TRP A 105 0.15 2.52 -15.34
CA TRP A 105 -0.66 1.32 -15.20
C TRP A 105 -0.38 0.33 -16.35
N ILE A 106 -0.52 0.77 -17.60
CA ILE A 106 -0.37 -0.10 -18.77
C ILE A 106 1.08 -0.59 -18.91
N THR A 107 2.06 0.29 -18.68
CA THR A 107 3.49 -0.08 -18.70
C THR A 107 3.80 -1.14 -17.66
N GLY A 108 3.29 -0.98 -16.44
CA GLY A 108 3.42 -1.98 -15.39
C GLY A 108 2.75 -3.33 -15.73
N CYS A 109 1.64 -3.32 -16.48
CA CYS A 109 0.94 -4.54 -16.89
C CYS A 109 1.76 -5.31 -17.93
N ASN A 110 2.35 -4.59 -18.89
CA ASN A 110 3.11 -5.17 -19.99
C ASN A 110 4.46 -5.74 -19.54
N MET A 111 5.05 -5.24 -18.44
CA MET A 111 6.28 -5.81 -17.87
C MET A 111 6.07 -7.14 -17.12
N LEU A 112 4.82 -7.55 -16.85
CA LEU A 112 4.50 -8.81 -16.17
C LEU A 112 4.30 -10.00 -17.13
N THR A 113 4.42 -9.78 -18.45
CA THR A 113 4.17 -10.80 -19.50
C THR A 113 5.43 -11.39 -20.14
N HIS A 114 6.62 -11.21 -19.56
CA HIS A 114 7.89 -11.75 -20.09
C HIS A 114 8.63 -12.64 -19.09
#